data_AF-A0A381RE39-F1
#
_entry.id   AF-A0A381RE39-F1
#
_cell.length_a   1.000
_cell.length_b   1.000
_cell.length_c   1.000
_cell.angle_alpha   90.00
_cell.angle_beta   90.00
_cell.angle_gamma   90.00
#
_symmetry.space_group_name_H-M   'P 1'
#
loop_
_entity.id
_entity.type
_entity.pdbx_description
1 polymer ?
#
loop_
_entity_poly.entity_id
_entity_poly.type
_entity_poly.pdbx_seq_one_letter_code
_entity_poly.pdbx_strand_id
1 'polypeptide(L)'
;MNTLTNDYRLAMDFNTVESIPEDPRKRLTYFHSFKKLIQIEKAKIKGWHRSGAGGWEVIQAQTSLIDEVVRHVLLSMTRLEQYKSKLVLEDFCLIAVGGYGRGELNPLSDIDLLFLLPPRPKPITGTFIQDVLSVLWGFGMDIGHSSRTIKECIKLANEDLTIKTSMIETRFLMGDQILYGRFTNSINKNVLQKGVKKFLNSKLKEKYKRYGNNEGVVCHPEPDIKNGPGGLRDYHNALWATAVRFGVNSFREIEGTQVISPQEIESLYNSIGFTLRVRNELHYLTQKKTDVLSREIQKDLAANLGYLASFDGQPVEDFMRDYYLHATNIYNFSENLFEHCLQAKQPFMQVLTDLTKKSLGDGFCISGSALVYEGDQKNDF
;
A
#
# COMPACT_ATOMS: atom_id res chain seq x y z
N MET A 1 16.43 -23.23 -27.15
CA MET A 1 15.67 -23.38 -25.89
C MET A 1 16.48 -22.72 -24.78
N ASN A 2 16.26 -21.43 -24.54
CA ASN A 2 16.71 -20.78 -23.31
C ASN A 2 15.50 -20.76 -22.38
N THR A 3 15.53 -21.58 -21.34
CA THR A 3 14.64 -21.46 -20.19
C THR A 3 14.85 -20.09 -19.57
N LEU A 4 14.01 -19.12 -19.95
CA LEU A 4 13.83 -17.87 -19.22
C LEU A 4 13.38 -18.27 -17.81
N THR A 5 14.31 -18.27 -16.86
CA THR A 5 13.95 -18.34 -15.45
C THR A 5 13.05 -17.15 -15.15
N ASN A 6 11.78 -17.42 -14.82
CA ASN A 6 10.77 -16.43 -14.43
C ASN A 6 11.08 -15.71 -13.10
N ASP A 7 12.28 -15.91 -12.55
CA ASP A 7 12.71 -15.37 -11.27
C ASP A 7 13.31 -13.97 -11.43
N TYR A 8 12.58 -12.95 -10.98
CA TYR A 8 13.16 -11.64 -10.77
C TYR A 8 13.98 -11.65 -9.47
N ARG A 9 15.27 -11.32 -9.59
CA ARG A 9 16.14 -11.15 -8.41
C ARG A 9 15.83 -9.82 -7.74
N LEU A 10 15.37 -9.85 -6.49
CA LEU A 10 15.15 -8.68 -5.63
C LEU A 10 16.47 -8.05 -5.14
N ALA A 11 17.50 -8.01 -5.99
CA ALA A 11 18.81 -7.47 -5.65
C ALA A 11 19.36 -6.68 -6.84
N MET A 12 19.69 -5.42 -6.59
CA MET A 12 20.35 -4.56 -7.57
C MET A 12 21.85 -4.81 -7.60
N ASP A 13 22.42 -4.82 -8.79
CA ASP A 13 23.87 -4.83 -8.96
C ASP A 13 24.41 -3.40 -9.06
N PHE A 14 25.00 -2.91 -7.96
CA PHE A 14 25.62 -1.60 -7.90
C PHE A 14 27.07 -1.57 -8.38
N ASN A 15 27.66 -2.68 -8.84
CA ASN A 15 29.06 -2.71 -9.31
C ASN A 15 29.28 -1.81 -10.54
N THR A 16 28.21 -1.50 -11.26
CA THR A 16 28.24 -0.61 -12.43
C THR A 16 28.15 0.88 -12.07
N VAL A 17 27.98 1.21 -10.78
CA VAL A 17 27.85 2.58 -10.29
C VAL A 17 29.18 3.00 -9.64
N GLU A 18 29.72 4.12 -10.10
CA GLU A 18 30.90 4.73 -9.47
C GLU A 18 30.62 5.16 -8.02
N SER A 19 31.65 5.21 -7.19
CA SER A 19 31.52 5.80 -5.85
C SER A 19 31.12 7.26 -5.94
N ILE A 20 30.24 7.69 -5.02
CA ILE A 20 29.80 9.09 -4.96
C ILE A 20 31.00 10.03 -4.77
N PRO A 21 31.21 11.01 -5.67
CA PRO A 21 32.31 11.98 -5.52
C PRO A 21 32.17 12.84 -4.26
N GLU A 22 33.31 13.10 -3.60
CA GLU A 22 33.44 14.02 -2.46
C GLU A 22 32.92 15.41 -2.81
N ASP A 23 33.44 15.99 -3.90
CA ASP A 23 33.01 17.30 -4.38
C ASP A 23 31.62 17.21 -5.03
N PRO A 24 30.57 17.86 -4.48
CA PRO A 24 29.23 17.85 -5.04
C PRO A 24 29.17 18.29 -6.51
N ARG A 25 30.08 19.18 -6.94
CA ARG A 25 30.14 19.68 -8.33
C ARG A 25 30.56 18.61 -9.33
N LYS A 26 31.15 17.51 -8.87
CA LYS A 26 31.59 16.38 -9.70
C LYS A 26 30.56 15.24 -9.76
N ARG A 27 29.40 15.36 -9.08
CA ARG A 27 28.39 14.29 -8.97
C ARG A 27 27.50 14.12 -10.21
N LEU A 28 27.63 14.95 -11.24
CA LEU A 28 26.78 14.85 -12.44
C LEU A 28 26.87 13.49 -13.13
N THR A 29 28.08 12.97 -13.32
CA THR A 29 28.31 11.64 -13.92
C THR A 29 27.72 10.53 -13.06
N TYR A 30 27.90 10.62 -11.73
CA TYR A 30 27.28 9.70 -10.77
C TYR A 30 25.75 9.70 -10.91
N PHE A 31 25.11 10.87 -10.95
CA PHE A 31 23.66 10.97 -11.14
C PHE A 31 23.19 10.37 -12.47
N HIS A 32 23.91 10.58 -13.57
CA HIS A 32 23.54 10.01 -14.86
C HIS A 32 23.64 8.48 -14.87
N SER A 33 24.75 7.92 -14.38
CA SER A 33 24.95 6.47 -14.29
C SER A 33 23.91 5.81 -13.38
N PHE A 34 23.61 6.43 -12.24
CA PHE A 34 22.63 5.90 -11.30
C PHE A 34 21.20 5.96 -11.85
N LYS A 35 20.80 7.07 -12.48
CA LYS A 35 19.51 7.19 -13.18
C LYS A 35 19.34 6.10 -14.23
N LYS A 36 20.38 5.85 -15.01
CA LYS A 36 20.37 4.78 -16.03
C LYS A 36 20.17 3.41 -15.39
N LEU A 37 20.83 3.11 -14.28
CA LEU A 37 20.63 1.86 -13.54
C LEU A 37 19.18 1.72 -13.07
N ILE A 38 18.62 2.74 -12.40
CA ILE A 38 17.21 2.72 -11.96
C ILE A 38 16.26 2.49 -13.14
N GLN A 39 16.50 3.15 -14.28
CA GLN A 39 15.67 2.98 -15.48
C GLN A 39 15.74 1.55 -16.03
N ILE A 40 16.93 0.95 -16.05
CA ILE A 40 17.12 -0.44 -16.48
C ILE A 40 16.35 -1.40 -15.56
N GLU A 41 16.46 -1.24 -14.24
CA GLU A 41 15.74 -2.10 -13.30
C GLU A 41 14.22 -1.91 -13.39
N LYS A 42 13.73 -0.67 -13.49
CA LYS A 42 12.30 -0.40 -13.73
C LYS A 42 11.80 -1.04 -15.04
N ALA A 43 12.61 -1.03 -16.09
CA ALA A 43 12.28 -1.68 -17.36
C ALA A 43 12.20 -3.20 -17.24
N LYS A 44 13.11 -3.82 -16.47
CA LYS A 44 13.06 -5.26 -16.15
C LYS A 44 11.78 -5.62 -15.38
N ILE A 45 11.43 -4.87 -14.33
CA ILE A 45 10.20 -5.10 -13.56
C ILE A 45 8.96 -4.96 -14.46
N LYS A 46 8.92 -3.93 -15.33
CA LYS A 46 7.85 -3.76 -16.31
C LYS A 46 7.76 -4.94 -17.29
N GLY A 47 8.89 -5.43 -17.78
CA GLY A 47 8.94 -6.61 -18.64
C GLY A 47 8.41 -7.86 -17.95
N TRP A 48 8.79 -8.07 -16.68
CA TRP A 48 8.32 -9.20 -15.86
C TRP A 48 6.80 -9.13 -15.60
N HIS A 49 6.28 -7.94 -15.28
CA HIS A 49 4.85 -7.69 -15.16
C HIS A 49 4.08 -8.12 -16.43
N ARG A 50 4.55 -7.68 -17.60
CA ARG A 50 3.94 -8.01 -18.90
C ARG A 50 4.14 -9.45 -19.33
N SER A 51 5.06 -10.17 -18.69
CA SER A 51 5.27 -11.61 -18.89
C SER A 51 4.35 -12.45 -18.01
N GLY A 52 3.47 -11.82 -17.21
CA GLY A 52 2.46 -12.52 -16.41
C GLY A 52 2.67 -12.47 -14.89
N ALA A 53 3.68 -11.74 -14.39
CA ALA A 53 3.87 -11.61 -12.94
C ALA A 53 2.65 -10.97 -12.26
N GLY A 54 2.33 -11.46 -11.06
CA GLY A 54 1.20 -11.00 -10.26
C GLY A 54 1.41 -9.58 -9.70
N GLY A 55 0.31 -8.99 -9.21
CA GLY A 55 0.35 -7.61 -8.71
C GLY A 55 1.22 -7.45 -7.47
N TRP A 56 1.14 -8.41 -6.54
CA TRP A 56 1.93 -8.44 -5.31
C TRP A 56 3.43 -8.52 -5.60
N GLU A 57 3.83 -9.43 -6.47
CA GLU A 57 5.22 -9.67 -6.85
C GLU A 57 5.84 -8.40 -7.46
N VAL A 58 5.10 -7.73 -8.34
CA VAL A 58 5.56 -6.51 -9.01
C VAL A 58 5.72 -5.36 -8.02
N ILE A 59 4.79 -5.15 -7.07
CA ILE A 59 4.95 -4.08 -6.07
C ILE A 59 6.06 -4.39 -5.06
N GLN A 60 6.33 -5.66 -4.76
CA GLN A 60 7.47 -6.06 -3.92
C GLN A 60 8.79 -5.82 -4.63
N ALA A 61 8.87 -6.09 -5.94
CA ALA A 61 10.04 -5.75 -6.75
C ALA A 61 10.28 -4.23 -6.83
N GLN A 62 9.22 -3.43 -7.03
CA GLN A 62 9.32 -1.97 -7.01
C GLN A 62 9.74 -1.46 -5.63
N THR A 63 9.15 -1.95 -4.55
CA THR A 63 9.52 -1.59 -3.17
C THR A 63 10.98 -1.93 -2.89
N SER A 64 11.42 -3.14 -3.25
CA SER A 64 12.80 -3.61 -3.04
C SER A 64 13.80 -2.76 -3.83
N LEU A 65 13.48 -2.38 -5.07
CA LEU A 65 14.29 -1.45 -5.86
C LEU A 65 14.50 -0.11 -5.11
N ILE A 66 13.44 0.48 -4.57
CA ILE A 66 13.54 1.76 -3.83
C ILE A 66 14.30 1.59 -2.51
N ASP A 67 14.03 0.51 -1.77
CA ASP A 67 14.75 0.14 -0.55
C ASP A 67 16.27 0.08 -0.79
N GLU A 68 16.69 -0.64 -1.82
CA GLU A 68 18.10 -0.81 -2.17
C GLU A 68 18.76 0.50 -2.61
N VAL A 69 18.08 1.32 -3.41
CA VAL A 69 18.58 2.65 -3.80
C VAL A 69 18.79 3.53 -2.57
N VAL A 70 17.79 3.61 -1.68
CA VAL A 70 17.86 4.44 -0.48
C VAL A 70 18.99 3.97 0.44
N ARG A 71 19.07 2.66 0.74
CA ARG A 71 20.14 2.08 1.57
C ARG A 71 21.51 2.33 0.95
N HIS A 72 21.66 2.11 -0.36
CA HIS A 72 22.91 2.34 -1.07
C HIS A 72 23.39 3.78 -0.96
N VAL A 73 22.49 4.76 -1.13
CA VAL A 73 22.85 6.19 -0.99
C VAL A 73 23.28 6.49 0.44
N LEU A 74 22.52 6.07 1.45
CA LEU A 74 22.90 6.30 2.85
C LEU A 74 24.28 5.72 3.15
N LEU A 75 24.52 4.45 2.77
CA LEU A 75 25.79 3.76 2.99
C LEU A 75 26.95 4.36 2.20
N SER A 76 26.71 4.89 1.01
CA SER A 76 27.75 5.54 0.21
C SER A 76 28.11 6.91 0.78
N MET A 77 27.10 7.65 1.26
CA MET A 77 27.30 8.96 1.88
C MET A 77 28.09 8.86 3.18
N THR A 78 27.94 7.81 3.99
CA THR A 78 28.74 7.65 5.24
C THR A 78 30.23 7.44 4.99
N ARG A 79 30.63 7.09 3.77
CA ARG A 79 32.03 6.90 3.39
C ARG A 79 32.75 8.19 3.05
N LEU A 80 32.00 9.28 2.82
CA LEU A 80 32.57 10.59 2.55
C LEU A 80 33.34 11.11 3.77
N GLU A 81 34.48 11.76 3.55
CA GLU A 81 35.38 12.21 4.62
C GLU A 81 34.69 13.08 5.68
N GLN A 82 33.67 13.86 5.29
CA GLN A 82 32.88 14.68 6.22
C GLN A 82 32.04 13.86 7.22
N TYR A 83 31.61 12.64 6.85
CA TYR A 83 30.74 11.77 7.66
C TYR A 83 31.44 10.53 8.20
N LYS A 84 32.62 10.22 7.64
CA LYS A 84 33.46 9.12 8.05
C LYS A 84 33.74 9.17 9.55
N SER A 85 33.57 8.04 10.21
CA SER A 85 33.75 7.88 11.66
C SER A 85 32.85 8.75 12.55
N LYS A 86 31.78 9.36 12.02
CA LYS A 86 30.82 10.16 12.81
C LYS A 86 29.65 9.35 13.38
N LEU A 87 29.48 8.11 12.92
CA LEU A 87 28.39 7.20 13.30
C LEU A 87 27.01 7.87 13.16
N VAL A 88 26.78 8.53 12.02
CA VAL A 88 25.54 9.29 11.76
C VAL A 88 24.32 8.37 11.67
N LEU A 89 24.48 7.14 11.17
CA LEU A 89 23.38 6.18 11.06
C LEU A 89 22.87 5.68 12.41
N GLU A 90 23.65 5.83 13.49
CA GLU A 90 23.25 5.48 14.85
C GLU A 90 22.46 6.61 15.53
N ASP A 91 22.39 7.80 14.92
CA ASP A 91 21.80 8.99 15.51
C ASP A 91 20.42 9.35 14.92
N PHE A 92 19.86 8.44 14.11
CA PHE A 92 18.48 8.49 13.64
C PHE A 92 18.01 7.09 13.23
N CYS A 93 16.70 6.97 13.00
CA CYS A 93 16.08 5.79 12.41
C CYS A 93 15.33 6.21 11.13
N LEU A 94 15.64 5.54 10.02
CA LEU A 94 14.94 5.74 8.75
C LEU A 94 13.76 4.78 8.64
N ILE A 95 12.58 5.34 8.43
CA ILE A 95 11.31 4.62 8.39
C ILE A 95 10.60 4.96 7.08
N ALA A 96 10.18 3.95 6.34
CA ALA A 96 9.20 4.11 5.26
C ALA A 96 7.81 4.27 5.88
N VAL A 97 7.02 5.24 5.39
CA VAL A 97 5.66 5.49 5.89
C VAL A 97 4.62 5.37 4.78
N GLY A 98 3.35 5.20 5.14
CA GLY A 98 2.25 5.14 4.18
C GLY A 98 2.35 3.93 3.24
N GLY A 99 2.07 4.16 1.95
CA GLY A 99 2.17 3.11 0.92
C GLY A 99 3.56 2.47 0.79
N TYR A 100 4.62 3.26 1.00
CA TYR A 100 5.98 2.73 1.02
C TYR A 100 6.26 1.91 2.29
N GLY A 101 5.71 2.35 3.43
CA GLY A 101 5.74 1.62 4.69
C GLY A 101 5.08 0.24 4.57
N ARG A 102 3.91 0.15 3.92
CA ARG A 102 3.26 -1.14 3.62
C ARG A 102 4.03 -2.04 2.64
N GLY A 103 5.01 -1.49 1.91
CA GLY A 103 5.68 -2.19 0.82
C GLY A 103 4.79 -2.35 -0.42
N GLU A 104 3.87 -1.40 -0.64
CA GLU A 104 2.91 -1.41 -1.75
C GLU A 104 3.21 -0.32 -2.80
N LEU A 105 4.46 -0.23 -3.24
CA LEU A 105 4.83 0.71 -4.30
C LEU A 105 4.41 0.20 -5.69
N ASN A 106 3.38 0.81 -6.27
CA ASN A 106 3.11 0.76 -7.71
C ASN A 106 4.15 1.66 -8.45
N PRO A 107 4.29 1.54 -9.79
CA PRO A 107 5.41 2.14 -10.55
C PRO A 107 5.64 3.65 -10.39
N LEU A 108 4.58 4.39 -10.08
CA LEU A 108 4.55 5.84 -9.93
C LEU A 108 4.04 6.25 -8.53
N SER A 109 4.05 5.33 -7.56
CA SER A 109 3.70 5.66 -6.17
C SER A 109 4.67 6.68 -5.57
N ASP A 110 4.16 7.50 -4.66
CA ASP A 110 4.97 8.41 -3.85
C ASP A 110 5.89 7.62 -2.90
N ILE A 111 7.06 8.19 -2.60
CA ILE A 111 8.05 7.63 -1.69
C ILE A 111 8.11 8.54 -0.46
N ASP A 112 7.57 8.06 0.65
CA ASP A 112 7.52 8.84 1.89
C ASP A 112 8.47 8.27 2.96
N LEU A 113 9.35 9.14 3.46
CA LEU A 113 10.37 8.81 4.46
C LEU A 113 10.17 9.61 5.77
N LEU A 114 10.33 8.93 6.89
CA LEU A 114 10.45 9.54 8.20
C LEU A 114 11.87 9.30 8.73
N PHE A 115 12.62 10.38 8.90
CA PHE A 115 13.86 10.41 9.66
C PHE A 115 13.51 10.65 11.13
N LEU A 116 13.39 9.57 11.88
CA LEU A 116 13.07 9.63 13.30
C LEU A 116 14.34 9.96 14.09
N LEU A 117 14.30 11.06 14.82
CA LEU A 117 15.44 11.61 15.56
C LEU A 117 15.30 11.37 17.06
N PRO A 118 16.43 11.18 17.79
CA PRO A 118 16.43 11.28 19.24
C PRO A 118 16.11 12.72 19.68
N PRO A 119 15.77 12.97 20.96
CA PRO A 119 15.45 14.31 21.45
C PRO A 119 16.58 15.35 21.29
N ARG A 120 17.83 14.88 21.17
CA ARG A 120 19.03 15.70 20.99
C ARG A 120 19.92 15.04 19.93
N PRO A 121 19.61 15.18 18.64
CA PRO A 121 20.46 14.65 17.58
C PRO A 121 21.77 15.45 17.51
N LYS A 122 22.83 14.82 17.03
CA LYS A 122 24.09 15.47 16.69
C LYS A 122 23.83 16.48 15.56
N PRO A 123 24.46 17.68 15.59
CA PRO A 123 24.28 18.67 14.52
C PRO A 123 24.60 18.13 13.12
N ILE A 124 25.63 17.27 13.00
CA ILE A 124 26.05 16.66 11.73
C ILE A 124 24.97 15.75 11.11
N THR A 125 24.06 15.20 11.91
CA THR A 125 22.98 14.32 11.45
C THR A 125 21.99 15.07 10.56
N GLY A 126 21.65 16.32 10.92
CA GLY A 126 20.78 17.16 10.10
C GLY A 126 21.37 17.44 8.73
N THR A 127 22.67 17.79 8.68
CA THR A 127 23.40 17.98 7.42
C THR A 127 23.47 16.70 6.59
N PHE A 128 23.74 15.56 7.23
CA PHE A 128 23.75 14.26 6.56
C PHE A 128 22.42 13.94 5.88
N ILE A 129 21.30 14.15 6.57
CA ILE A 129 19.95 13.91 6.04
C ILE A 129 19.69 14.81 4.83
N GLN A 130 20.04 16.10 4.91
CA GLN A 130 19.88 17.05 3.80
C GLN A 130 20.70 16.65 2.57
N ASP A 131 21.97 16.27 2.77
CA ASP A 131 22.83 15.85 1.67
C ASP A 131 22.35 14.54 1.01
N VAL A 132 21.87 13.57 1.81
CA VAL A 132 21.26 12.34 1.30
C VAL A 132 20.01 12.64 0.47
N LEU A 133 19.12 13.50 0.96
CA LEU A 133 17.92 13.92 0.23
C LEU A 133 18.28 14.62 -1.09
N SER A 134 19.30 15.48 -1.08
CA SER A 134 19.80 16.13 -2.29
C SER A 134 20.26 15.11 -3.34
N VAL A 135 20.95 14.05 -2.93
CA VAL A 135 21.38 12.96 -3.83
C VAL A 135 20.18 12.20 -4.39
N LEU A 136 19.21 11.84 -3.55
CA LEU A 136 18.02 11.10 -3.98
C LEU A 136 17.14 11.91 -4.95
N TRP A 137 16.92 13.19 -4.67
CA TRP A 137 16.26 14.11 -5.62
C TRP A 137 17.08 14.28 -6.89
N GLY A 138 18.41 14.26 -6.79
CA GLY A 138 19.34 14.23 -7.92
C GLY A 138 19.07 13.09 -8.90
N PHE A 139 18.52 11.96 -8.44
CA PHE A 139 18.09 10.82 -9.26
C PHE A 139 16.71 11.01 -9.92
N GLY A 140 16.02 12.11 -9.66
CA GLY A 140 14.66 12.35 -10.15
C GLY A 140 13.58 11.59 -9.38
N MET A 141 13.89 11.14 -8.17
CA MET A 141 12.92 10.55 -7.25
C MET A 141 12.19 11.66 -6.52
N ASP A 142 10.86 11.63 -6.55
CA ASP A 142 10.03 12.54 -5.75
C ASP A 142 9.84 11.92 -4.36
N ILE A 143 10.49 12.52 -3.35
CA ILE A 143 10.55 11.99 -1.99
C ILE A 143 9.86 12.97 -1.05
N GLY A 144 8.71 12.55 -0.52
CA GLY A 144 8.13 13.12 0.67
C GLY A 144 8.98 12.74 1.87
N HIS A 145 9.34 13.70 2.72
CA HIS A 145 10.12 13.39 3.92
C HIS A 145 9.72 14.26 5.11
N SER A 146 10.01 13.74 6.30
CA SER A 146 9.97 14.52 7.54
C SER A 146 11.08 14.08 8.49
N SER A 147 11.59 15.02 9.28
CA SER A 147 12.55 14.75 10.36
C SER A 147 11.89 15.11 11.69
N ARG A 148 11.67 14.14 12.56
CA ARG A 148 10.84 14.33 13.76
C ARG A 148 11.33 13.47 14.92
N THR A 149 11.13 13.95 16.13
CA THR A 149 11.22 13.16 17.36
C THR A 149 9.92 12.38 17.60
N ILE A 150 9.98 11.36 18.46
CA ILE A 150 8.78 10.61 18.89
C ILE A 150 7.71 11.54 19.47
N LYS A 151 8.10 12.56 20.24
CA LYS A 151 7.17 13.53 20.84
C LYS A 151 6.42 14.32 19.77
N GLU A 152 7.12 14.78 18.74
CA GLU A 152 6.51 15.50 17.62
C GLU A 152 5.61 14.59 16.78
N CYS A 153 6.02 13.34 16.56
CA CYS A 153 5.17 12.35 15.88
C CYS A 153 3.84 12.15 16.62
N ILE A 154 3.89 11.96 17.95
CA ILE A 154 2.67 11.82 18.78
C ILE A 154 1.81 13.08 18.71
N LYS A 155 2.42 14.27 18.83
CA LYS A 155 1.69 15.54 18.76
C LYS A 155 0.94 15.67 17.43
N LEU A 156 1.67 15.55 16.31
CA LEU A 156 1.11 15.72 14.98
C LEU A 156 0.06 14.66 14.64
N ALA A 157 0.26 13.41 15.06
CA ALA A 157 -0.74 12.36 14.85
C ALA A 157 -2.03 12.56 15.68
N ASN A 158 -2.00 13.36 16.75
CA ASN A 158 -3.22 13.74 17.46
C ASN A 158 -3.93 14.95 16.83
N GLU A 159 -3.20 15.76 16.06
CA GLU A 159 -3.70 16.98 15.40
C GLU A 159 -4.20 16.70 13.97
N ASP A 160 -3.58 15.74 13.26
CA ASP A 160 -3.84 15.45 11.85
C ASP A 160 -4.11 13.96 11.60
N LEU A 161 -5.27 13.66 11.00
CA LEU A 161 -5.72 12.30 10.71
C LEU A 161 -4.89 11.62 9.61
N THR A 162 -4.41 12.37 8.62
CA THR A 162 -3.56 11.86 7.54
C THR A 162 -2.21 11.43 8.12
N ILE A 163 -1.61 12.26 8.98
CA ILE A 163 -0.38 11.91 9.69
C ILE A 163 -0.60 10.68 10.57
N LYS A 164 -1.69 10.65 11.35
CA LYS A 164 -2.07 9.48 12.16
C LYS A 164 -2.14 8.20 11.32
N THR A 165 -2.78 8.28 10.16
CA THR A 165 -2.94 7.13 9.24
C THR A 165 -1.58 6.66 8.74
N SER A 166 -0.71 7.57 8.30
CA SER A 166 0.64 7.23 7.81
C SER A 166 1.50 6.52 8.87
N MET A 167 1.28 6.80 10.15
CA MET A 167 2.01 6.19 11.27
C MET A 167 1.50 4.81 11.69
N ILE A 168 0.36 4.36 11.17
CA ILE A 168 -0.06 2.95 11.26
C ILE A 168 0.85 2.11 10.35
N GLU A 169 1.25 2.68 9.22
CA GLU A 169 1.87 2.00 8.10
C GLU A 169 3.35 2.29 8.06
N THR A 170 4.09 1.70 8.99
CA THR A 170 5.52 2.00 9.16
C THR A 170 6.37 0.76 8.97
N ARG A 171 7.52 0.94 8.31
CA ARG A 171 8.50 -0.12 8.11
C ARG A 171 9.91 0.43 8.29
N PHE A 172 10.67 -0.24 9.15
CA PHE A 172 12.07 0.06 9.37
C PHE A 172 12.88 -0.16 8.09
N LEU A 173 13.70 0.83 7.71
CA LEU A 173 14.62 0.71 6.59
C LEU A 173 16.08 0.59 7.06
N MET A 174 16.52 1.48 7.96
CA MET A 174 17.91 1.55 8.40
C MET A 174 18.08 2.43 9.66
N GLY A 175 19.18 2.26 10.39
CA GLY A 175 19.61 3.14 11.49
C GLY A 175 19.33 2.55 12.88
N ASP A 176 19.00 3.39 13.86
CA ASP A 176 18.76 2.96 15.25
C ASP A 176 17.45 2.14 15.40
N GLN A 177 17.60 0.82 15.50
CA GLN A 177 16.50 -0.13 15.71
C GLN A 177 15.83 0.02 17.09
N ILE A 178 16.58 0.44 18.12
CA ILE A 178 16.03 0.65 19.46
C ILE A 178 15.10 1.86 19.44
N LEU A 179 15.50 2.93 18.74
CA LEU A 179 14.66 4.10 18.53
C LEU A 179 13.37 3.75 17.76
N TYR A 180 13.45 2.88 16.74
CA TYR A 180 12.28 2.35 16.04
C TYR A 180 11.31 1.63 16.99
N GLY A 181 11.81 0.69 17.80
CA GLY A 181 10.98 -0.03 18.76
C GLY A 181 10.32 0.88 19.81
N ARG A 182 11.02 1.93 20.25
CA ARG A 182 10.43 2.97 21.13
C ARG A 182 9.32 3.74 20.42
N PHE A 183 9.51 4.07 19.14
CA PHE A 183 8.51 4.76 18.33
C PHE A 183 7.25 3.93 18.14
N THR A 184 7.36 2.69 17.68
CA THR A 184 6.20 1.81 17.44
C THR A 184 5.38 1.61 18.72
N ASN A 185 6.04 1.33 19.84
CA ASN A 185 5.41 1.21 21.16
C ASN A 185 4.70 2.51 21.58
N SER A 186 5.36 3.66 21.35
CA SER A 186 4.81 4.97 21.75
C SER A 186 3.62 5.37 20.89
N ILE A 187 3.66 5.15 19.58
CA ILE A 187 2.56 5.43 18.66
C ILE A 187 1.37 4.51 18.98
N ASN A 188 1.61 3.21 19.17
CA ASN A 188 0.53 2.29 19.51
C ASN A 188 -0.21 2.73 20.79
N LYS A 189 0.54 2.95 21.87
CA LYS A 189 -0.01 3.34 23.19
C LYS A 189 -0.65 4.73 23.21
N ASN A 190 -0.02 5.71 22.58
CA ASN A 190 -0.43 7.11 22.74
C ASN A 190 -1.31 7.65 21.62
N VAL A 191 -1.39 6.96 20.48
CA VAL A 191 -2.10 7.44 19.28
C VAL A 191 -3.13 6.42 18.81
N LEU A 192 -2.74 5.17 18.55
CA LEU A 192 -3.63 4.19 17.90
C LEU A 192 -4.70 3.66 18.85
N GLN A 193 -4.31 3.26 20.06
CA GLN A 193 -5.24 2.77 21.10
C GLN A 193 -6.15 3.87 21.68
N LYS A 194 -5.89 5.14 21.36
CA LYS A 194 -6.68 6.27 21.84
C LYS A 194 -7.66 6.76 20.78
N GLY A 195 -8.90 6.97 21.20
CA GLY A 195 -9.94 7.55 20.33
C GLY A 195 -10.30 6.67 19.14
N VAL A 196 -10.24 5.35 19.27
CA VAL A 196 -10.55 4.36 18.21
C VAL A 196 -11.88 4.69 17.53
N LYS A 197 -12.97 4.88 18.31
CA LYS A 197 -14.29 5.25 17.75
C LYS A 197 -14.24 6.55 16.93
N LYS A 198 -13.50 7.57 17.39
CA LYS A 198 -13.35 8.84 16.66
C LYS A 198 -12.61 8.62 15.34
N PHE A 199 -11.54 7.84 15.36
CA PHE A 199 -10.77 7.49 14.15
C PHE A 199 -11.63 6.74 13.13
N LEU A 200 -12.32 5.67 13.55
CA LEU A 200 -13.18 4.88 12.68
C LEU A 200 -14.32 5.72 12.08
N ASN A 201 -14.99 6.54 12.90
CA ASN A 201 -16.02 7.44 12.41
C ASN A 201 -15.48 8.46 11.40
N SER A 202 -14.25 8.95 11.58
CA SER A 202 -13.62 9.84 10.60
C SER A 202 -13.30 9.11 9.30
N LYS A 203 -12.83 7.86 9.34
CA LYS A 203 -12.58 7.04 8.14
C LYS A 203 -13.87 6.71 7.39
N LEU A 204 -14.95 6.45 8.12
CA LEU A 204 -16.27 6.26 7.53
C LEU A 204 -16.75 7.54 6.80
N LYS A 205 -16.54 8.73 7.39
CA LYS A 205 -16.82 10.01 6.72
C LYS A 205 -15.95 10.22 5.47
N GLU A 206 -14.67 9.88 5.51
CA GLU A 206 -13.78 9.94 4.33
C GLU A 206 -14.27 9.00 3.22
N LYS A 207 -14.76 7.81 3.56
CA LYS A 207 -15.39 6.87 2.62
C LYS A 207 -16.63 7.48 1.97
N TYR A 208 -17.60 7.97 2.75
CA TYR A 208 -18.81 8.58 2.21
C TYR A 208 -18.53 9.81 1.34
N LYS A 209 -17.46 10.55 1.63
CA LYS A 209 -17.03 11.66 0.78
C LYS A 209 -16.51 11.21 -0.59
N ARG A 210 -15.94 10.00 -0.71
CA ARG A 210 -15.36 9.51 -1.98
C ARG A 210 -16.42 9.12 -3.01
N TYR A 211 -17.43 8.36 -2.62
CA TYR A 211 -18.42 7.83 -3.55
C TYR A 211 -19.86 7.85 -3.03
N GLY A 212 -20.15 8.68 -2.01
CA GLY A 212 -21.48 8.86 -1.46
C GLY A 212 -21.93 7.70 -0.56
N ASN A 213 -23.24 7.64 -0.32
CA ASN A 213 -23.89 6.60 0.49
C ASN A 213 -24.31 5.39 -0.35
N ASN A 214 -23.77 5.23 -1.56
CA ASN A 214 -24.14 4.11 -2.41
C ASN A 214 -23.66 2.81 -1.76
N GLU A 215 -24.59 1.86 -1.65
CA GLU A 215 -24.31 0.52 -1.13
C GLU A 215 -23.76 -0.34 -2.26
N GLY A 216 -22.54 -0.85 -2.10
CA GLY A 216 -21.95 -1.83 -3.00
C GLY A 216 -21.16 -1.27 -4.18
N VAL A 217 -20.73 -2.18 -5.04
CA VAL A 217 -19.94 -1.88 -6.24
C VAL A 217 -20.87 -1.76 -7.45
N VAL A 218 -21.10 -0.54 -7.90
CA VAL A 218 -21.84 -0.27 -9.14
C VAL A 218 -20.89 -0.37 -10.33
N CYS A 219 -21.33 -1.06 -11.39
CA CYS A 219 -20.55 -1.25 -12.63
C CYS A 219 -20.45 0.06 -13.45
N HIS A 220 -19.61 1.00 -13.00
CA HIS A 220 -19.38 2.27 -13.68
C HIS A 220 -18.39 2.14 -14.85
N PRO A 221 -18.72 2.50 -16.10
CA PRO A 221 -17.87 2.22 -17.28
C PRO A 221 -16.42 2.68 -17.21
N GLU A 222 -16.10 3.64 -16.34
CA GLU A 222 -14.74 4.12 -16.09
C GLU A 222 -14.48 4.14 -14.57
N PRO A 223 -14.22 2.99 -13.94
CA PRO A 223 -14.10 2.91 -12.48
C PRO A 223 -12.77 3.47 -11.97
N ASP A 224 -12.76 4.03 -10.75
CA ASP A 224 -11.52 4.33 -10.02
C ASP A 224 -11.12 3.12 -9.16
N ILE A 225 -9.98 2.51 -9.49
CA ILE A 225 -9.51 1.25 -8.89
C ILE A 225 -8.97 1.43 -7.47
N LYS A 226 -8.75 2.67 -7.02
CA LYS A 226 -8.19 3.00 -5.71
C LYS A 226 -9.26 3.58 -4.80
N ASN A 227 -9.96 4.62 -5.25
CA ASN A 227 -10.88 5.39 -4.44
C ASN A 227 -12.35 5.01 -4.66
N GLY A 228 -12.68 4.27 -5.73
CA GLY A 228 -14.02 3.76 -5.97
C GLY A 228 -14.43 2.66 -4.98
N PRO A 229 -15.72 2.27 -4.99
CA PRO A 229 -16.22 1.15 -4.19
C PRO A 229 -15.49 -0.15 -4.57
N GLY A 230 -14.96 -0.87 -3.57
CA GLY A 230 -14.18 -2.08 -3.80
C GLY A 230 -12.75 -1.83 -4.28
N GLY A 231 -12.32 -0.57 -4.28
CA GLY A 231 -10.95 -0.19 -4.60
C GLY A 231 -9.98 -0.42 -3.44
N LEU A 232 -8.68 -0.21 -3.71
CA LEU A 232 -7.61 -0.42 -2.73
C LEU A 232 -7.80 0.37 -1.41
N ARG A 233 -8.45 1.54 -1.46
CA ARG A 233 -8.68 2.36 -0.26
C ARG A 233 -9.69 1.73 0.70
N ASP A 234 -10.63 0.93 0.22
CA ASP A 234 -11.56 0.22 1.10
C ASP A 234 -10.82 -0.87 1.89
N TYR A 235 -9.95 -1.61 1.20
CA TYR A 235 -9.00 -2.55 1.82
C TYR A 235 -8.10 -1.86 2.85
N HIS A 236 -7.49 -0.72 2.50
CA HIS A 236 -6.64 0.03 3.43
C HIS A 236 -7.43 0.53 4.65
N ASN A 237 -8.67 1.00 4.48
CA ASN A 237 -9.52 1.40 5.59
C ASN A 237 -9.79 0.23 6.55
N ALA A 238 -10.08 -0.96 6.03
CA ALA A 238 -10.29 -2.16 6.84
C ALA A 238 -9.00 -2.58 7.58
N LEU A 239 -7.84 -2.47 6.93
CA LEU A 239 -6.53 -2.70 7.54
C LEU A 239 -6.26 -1.71 8.68
N TRP A 240 -6.51 -0.42 8.47
CA TRP A 240 -6.35 0.61 9.50
C TRP A 240 -7.30 0.40 10.66
N ALA A 241 -8.55 0.03 10.37
CA ALA A 241 -9.55 -0.26 11.39
C ALA A 241 -9.09 -1.42 12.28
N THR A 242 -8.58 -2.48 11.66
CA THR A 242 -8.00 -3.64 12.34
C THR A 242 -6.80 -3.23 13.21
N ALA A 243 -5.88 -2.43 12.67
CA ALA A 243 -4.70 -1.96 13.39
C ALA A 243 -5.05 -1.14 14.63
N VAL A 244 -6.01 -0.21 14.54
CA VAL A 244 -6.41 0.60 15.71
C VAL A 244 -7.27 -0.18 16.70
N ARG A 245 -8.01 -1.19 16.25
CA ARG A 245 -8.95 -1.95 17.08
C ARG A 245 -8.28 -3.12 17.80
N PHE A 246 -7.49 -3.90 17.08
CA PHE A 246 -6.90 -5.14 17.55
C PHE A 246 -5.39 -5.04 17.74
N GLY A 247 -4.75 -3.97 17.26
CA GLY A 247 -3.31 -3.79 17.38
C GLY A 247 -2.49 -4.67 16.44
N VAL A 248 -3.11 -5.19 15.38
CA VAL A 248 -2.47 -6.08 14.39
C VAL A 248 -2.42 -5.44 13.01
N ASN A 249 -1.37 -5.69 12.25
CA ASN A 249 -1.12 -5.04 10.97
C ASN A 249 -1.37 -5.96 9.77
N SER A 250 -1.93 -7.15 10.02
CA SER A 250 -2.32 -8.11 9.01
C SER A 250 -3.62 -8.80 9.43
N PHE A 251 -4.49 -9.08 8.48
CA PHE A 251 -5.69 -9.89 8.74
C PHE A 251 -5.36 -11.31 9.21
N ARG A 252 -4.16 -11.83 8.88
CA ARG A 252 -3.69 -13.14 9.33
C ARG A 252 -3.31 -13.18 10.81
N GLU A 253 -3.06 -12.02 11.42
CA GLU A 253 -2.65 -11.88 12.83
C GLU A 253 -3.86 -11.75 13.77
N ILE A 254 -5.09 -11.73 13.23
CA ILE A 254 -6.31 -11.66 14.05
C ILE A 254 -6.51 -13.04 14.73
N GLU A 255 -5.97 -13.21 15.93
CA GLU A 255 -6.11 -14.44 16.72
C GLU A 255 -7.51 -14.58 17.36
N GLY A 256 -8.00 -15.81 17.49
CA GLY A 256 -9.02 -16.18 18.49
C GLY A 256 -10.44 -15.65 18.29
N THR A 257 -10.76 -15.04 17.14
CA THR A 257 -12.13 -14.64 16.82
C THR A 257 -12.54 -15.33 15.53
N GLN A 258 -13.67 -16.03 15.52
CA GLN A 258 -14.20 -16.73 14.33
C GLN A 258 -14.70 -15.74 13.24
N VAL A 259 -14.09 -14.56 13.13
CA VAL A 259 -14.58 -13.44 12.34
C VAL A 259 -14.21 -13.58 10.86
N ILE A 260 -13.08 -14.23 10.54
CA ILE A 260 -12.61 -14.41 9.16
C ILE A 260 -11.90 -15.75 9.00
N SER A 261 -12.30 -16.54 8.01
CA SER A 261 -11.63 -17.79 7.65
C SER A 261 -10.35 -17.55 6.84
N PRO A 262 -9.36 -18.46 6.92
CA PRO A 262 -8.16 -18.40 6.06
C PRO A 262 -8.49 -18.33 4.57
N GLN A 263 -9.55 -19.01 4.12
CA GLN A 263 -10.02 -19.02 2.74
C GLN A 263 -10.55 -17.65 2.29
N GLU A 264 -11.27 -16.94 3.16
CA GLU A 264 -11.72 -15.57 2.88
C GLU A 264 -10.54 -14.60 2.78
N ILE A 265 -9.54 -14.75 3.65
CA ILE A 265 -8.31 -13.97 3.57
C ILE A 265 -7.60 -14.24 2.24
N GLU A 266 -7.44 -15.51 1.85
CA GLU A 266 -6.81 -15.88 0.58
C GLU A 266 -7.57 -15.31 -0.62
N SER A 267 -8.90 -15.44 -0.63
CA SER A 267 -9.79 -14.86 -1.65
C SER A 267 -9.61 -13.35 -1.78
N LEU A 268 -9.56 -12.63 -0.65
CA LEU A 268 -9.28 -11.19 -0.65
C LEU A 268 -7.89 -10.89 -1.22
N TYR A 269 -6.86 -11.61 -0.78
CA TYR A 269 -5.49 -11.40 -1.24
C TYR A 269 -5.36 -11.61 -2.76
N ASN A 270 -6.10 -12.57 -3.32
CA ASN A 270 -6.19 -12.77 -4.77
C ASN A 270 -6.85 -11.57 -5.45
N SER A 271 -7.95 -11.04 -4.91
CA SER A 271 -8.58 -9.83 -5.45
C SER A 271 -7.69 -8.59 -5.37
N ILE A 272 -6.99 -8.38 -4.26
CA ILE A 272 -6.05 -7.26 -4.14
C ILE A 272 -4.87 -7.44 -5.09
N GLY A 273 -4.36 -8.65 -5.24
CA GLY A 273 -3.30 -8.99 -6.20
C GLY A 273 -3.71 -8.66 -7.64
N PHE A 274 -4.95 -8.99 -8.02
CA PHE A 274 -5.51 -8.60 -9.31
C PHE A 274 -5.59 -7.07 -9.46
N THR A 275 -6.20 -6.37 -8.50
CA THR A 275 -6.37 -4.90 -8.55
C THR A 275 -5.03 -4.17 -8.60
N LEU A 276 -4.02 -4.65 -7.87
CA LEU A 276 -2.65 -4.13 -7.94
C LEU A 276 -2.02 -4.37 -9.32
N ARG A 277 -2.27 -5.53 -9.93
CA ARG A 277 -1.80 -5.84 -11.30
C ARG A 277 -2.41 -4.87 -12.32
N VAL A 278 -3.72 -4.60 -12.22
CA VAL A 278 -4.41 -3.59 -13.05
C VAL A 278 -3.79 -2.20 -12.85
N ARG A 279 -3.59 -1.79 -11.59
CA ARG A 279 -2.99 -0.49 -11.25
C ARG A 279 -1.56 -0.35 -11.78
N ASN A 280 -0.78 -1.42 -11.74
CA ASN A 280 0.58 -1.44 -12.29
C ASN A 280 0.56 -1.17 -13.80
N GLU A 281 -0.26 -1.90 -14.56
CA GLU A 281 -0.33 -1.71 -16.01
C GLU A 281 -0.89 -0.32 -16.37
N LEU A 282 -1.87 0.18 -15.61
CA LEU A 282 -2.41 1.53 -15.76
C LEU A 282 -1.31 2.59 -15.68
N HIS A 283 -0.46 2.51 -14.67
CA HIS A 283 0.70 3.41 -14.53
C HIS A 283 1.72 3.22 -15.66
N TYR A 284 1.99 1.98 -16.08
CA TYR A 284 2.94 1.68 -17.14
C TYR A 284 2.48 2.14 -18.53
N LEU A 285 1.19 2.11 -18.81
CA LEU A 285 0.58 2.58 -20.06
C LEU A 285 0.52 4.10 -20.10
N THR A 286 -0.04 4.70 -19.05
CA THR A 286 -0.33 6.13 -19.06
C THR A 286 0.88 6.99 -18.71
N GLN A 287 1.89 6.42 -18.03
CA GLN A 287 2.99 7.16 -17.41
C GLN A 287 2.51 8.28 -16.48
N LYS A 288 1.31 8.12 -15.91
CA LYS A 288 0.66 9.09 -15.01
C LYS A 288 0.21 8.40 -13.73
N LYS A 289 0.17 9.16 -12.63
CA LYS A 289 -0.42 8.74 -11.35
C LYS A 289 -1.95 8.79 -11.43
N THR A 290 -2.54 8.04 -12.35
CA THR A 290 -4.00 7.91 -12.51
C THR A 290 -4.46 6.56 -11.99
N ASP A 291 -5.59 6.56 -11.31
CA ASP A 291 -6.26 5.35 -10.80
C ASP A 291 -7.60 5.10 -11.52
N VAL A 292 -7.94 5.93 -12.52
CA VAL A 292 -9.18 5.79 -13.31
C VAL A 292 -8.94 4.93 -14.56
N LEU A 293 -9.77 3.91 -14.72
CA LEU A 293 -9.75 3.00 -15.85
C LEU A 293 -10.63 3.55 -16.98
N SER A 294 -10.14 4.53 -17.74
CA SER A 294 -10.91 5.17 -18.83
C SER A 294 -11.19 4.21 -20.00
N ARG A 295 -12.25 4.46 -20.75
CA ARG A 295 -12.64 3.62 -21.90
C ARG A 295 -11.53 3.50 -22.94
N GLU A 296 -10.80 4.60 -23.16
CA GLU A 296 -9.71 4.67 -24.13
C GLU A 296 -8.59 3.68 -23.83
N ILE A 297 -8.29 3.45 -22.56
CA ILE A 297 -7.15 2.62 -22.15
C ILE A 297 -7.53 1.15 -21.88
N GLN A 298 -8.81 0.86 -21.66
CA GLN A 298 -9.28 -0.48 -21.29
C GLN A 298 -8.85 -1.55 -22.30
N LYS A 299 -8.89 -1.24 -23.60
CA LYS A 299 -8.48 -2.17 -24.66
C LYS A 299 -7.01 -2.57 -24.54
N ASP A 300 -6.11 -1.60 -24.43
CA ASP A 300 -4.68 -1.85 -24.36
C ASP A 300 -4.28 -2.51 -23.03
N LEU A 301 -4.95 -2.12 -21.94
CA LEU A 301 -4.74 -2.69 -20.62
C LEU A 301 -5.18 -4.15 -20.58
N ALA A 302 -6.37 -4.48 -21.10
CA ALA A 302 -6.85 -5.85 -21.19
C ALA A 302 -5.87 -6.74 -21.99
N ALA A 303 -5.42 -6.27 -23.16
CA ALA A 303 -4.46 -6.98 -24.00
C ALA A 303 -3.14 -7.25 -23.25
N ASN A 304 -2.57 -6.25 -22.57
CA ASN A 304 -1.30 -6.39 -21.84
C ASN A 304 -1.42 -7.28 -20.60
N LEU A 305 -2.61 -7.42 -20.03
CA LEU A 305 -2.86 -8.33 -18.91
C LEU A 305 -3.13 -9.78 -19.34
N GLY A 306 -3.23 -10.03 -20.64
CA GLY A 306 -3.41 -11.37 -21.23
C GLY A 306 -4.84 -11.70 -21.65
N TYR A 307 -5.76 -10.71 -21.65
CA TYR A 307 -7.09 -10.90 -22.21
C TYR A 307 -7.00 -10.84 -23.74
N LEU A 308 -7.02 -12.03 -24.36
CA LEU A 308 -6.92 -12.19 -25.81
C LEU A 308 -8.31 -12.24 -26.46
N ALA A 309 -8.41 -11.75 -27.70
CA ALA A 309 -9.60 -11.94 -28.52
C ALA A 309 -9.81 -13.45 -28.77
N SER A 310 -10.94 -13.98 -28.30
CA SER A 310 -11.43 -15.30 -28.68
C SER A 310 -12.47 -15.17 -29.81
N PHE A 311 -12.87 -16.29 -30.42
CA PHE A 311 -13.73 -16.31 -31.60
C PHE A 311 -15.10 -15.61 -31.37
N ASP A 312 -15.59 -15.62 -30.13
CA ASP A 312 -16.85 -14.98 -29.68
C ASP A 312 -16.63 -13.96 -28.53
N GLY A 313 -15.40 -13.79 -28.07
CA GLY A 313 -15.08 -13.04 -26.86
C GLY A 313 -14.82 -11.56 -27.09
N GLN A 314 -15.16 -10.79 -26.08
CA GLN A 314 -15.10 -9.35 -26.05
C GLN A 314 -14.07 -9.03 -24.93
N PRO A 315 -12.75 -8.91 -25.24
CA PRO A 315 -11.68 -8.97 -24.24
C PRO A 315 -11.75 -7.89 -23.16
N VAL A 316 -12.31 -6.73 -23.53
CA VAL A 316 -12.53 -5.63 -22.60
C VAL A 316 -13.63 -6.02 -21.61
N GLU A 317 -14.69 -6.63 -22.09
CA GLU A 317 -15.85 -7.04 -21.30
C GLU A 317 -15.50 -8.20 -20.37
N ASP A 318 -14.69 -9.16 -20.82
CA ASP A 318 -14.12 -10.22 -19.97
C ASP A 318 -13.25 -9.62 -18.86
N PHE A 319 -12.37 -8.69 -19.22
CA PHE A 319 -11.53 -7.98 -18.25
C PHE A 319 -12.36 -7.16 -17.24
N MET A 320 -13.34 -6.40 -17.72
CA MET A 320 -14.20 -5.57 -16.87
C MET A 320 -15.07 -6.45 -15.96
N ARG A 321 -15.54 -7.61 -16.43
CA ARG A 321 -16.24 -8.60 -15.60
C ARG A 321 -15.35 -9.06 -14.44
N ASP A 322 -14.13 -9.49 -14.73
CA ASP A 322 -13.19 -9.96 -13.70
C ASP A 322 -12.85 -8.84 -12.72
N TYR A 323 -12.64 -7.61 -13.22
CA TYR A 323 -12.44 -6.43 -12.38
C TYR A 323 -13.57 -6.23 -11.38
N TYR A 324 -14.84 -6.28 -11.80
CA TYR A 324 -15.95 -6.10 -10.87
C TYR A 324 -16.16 -7.27 -9.92
N LEU A 325 -15.83 -8.50 -10.32
CA LEU A 325 -15.83 -9.64 -9.40
C LEU A 325 -14.82 -9.44 -8.27
N HIS A 326 -13.61 -9.00 -8.60
CA HIS A 326 -12.58 -8.69 -7.62
C HIS A 326 -12.93 -7.47 -6.76
N ALA A 327 -13.42 -6.38 -7.35
CA ALA A 327 -13.84 -5.19 -6.62
C ALA A 327 -15.00 -5.49 -5.66
N THR A 328 -15.99 -6.28 -6.08
CA THR A 328 -17.11 -6.70 -5.21
C THR A 328 -16.61 -7.50 -4.02
N ASN A 329 -15.67 -8.43 -4.24
CA ASN A 329 -15.07 -9.20 -3.14
C ASN A 329 -14.34 -8.29 -2.14
N ILE A 330 -13.54 -7.33 -2.64
CA ILE A 330 -12.83 -6.36 -1.80
C ILE A 330 -13.81 -5.51 -0.99
N TYR A 331 -14.87 -5.00 -1.63
CA TYR A 331 -15.89 -4.19 -0.98
C TYR A 331 -16.56 -4.96 0.15
N ASN A 332 -17.10 -6.14 -0.14
CA ASN A 332 -17.85 -6.94 0.83
C ASN A 332 -16.98 -7.31 2.04
N PHE A 333 -15.77 -7.80 1.78
CA PHE A 333 -14.83 -8.15 2.86
C PHE A 333 -14.47 -6.92 3.70
N SER A 334 -14.06 -5.84 3.04
CA SER A 334 -13.58 -4.64 3.73
C SER A 334 -14.68 -4.00 4.56
N GLU A 335 -15.91 -3.98 4.04
CA GLU A 335 -17.05 -3.41 4.73
C GLU A 335 -17.45 -4.23 5.95
N ASN A 336 -17.58 -5.55 5.79
CA ASN A 336 -17.93 -6.44 6.91
C ASN A 336 -16.90 -6.33 8.05
N LEU A 337 -15.61 -6.30 7.70
CA LEU A 337 -14.55 -6.15 8.69
C LEU A 337 -14.55 -4.76 9.34
N PHE A 338 -14.79 -3.70 8.56
CA PHE A 338 -14.85 -2.34 9.08
C PHE A 338 -16.04 -2.16 10.02
N GLU A 339 -17.21 -2.68 9.67
CA GLU A 339 -18.41 -2.70 10.52
C GLU A 339 -18.18 -3.48 11.81
N HIS A 340 -17.54 -4.65 11.74
CA HIS A 340 -17.13 -5.38 12.93
C HIS A 340 -16.21 -4.53 13.83
N CYS A 341 -15.24 -3.84 13.24
CA CYS A 341 -14.36 -2.92 13.97
C CYS A 341 -15.12 -1.74 14.59
N LEU A 342 -16.23 -1.28 14.02
CA LEU A 342 -17.09 -0.25 14.60
C LEU A 342 -17.88 -0.79 15.81
N GLN A 343 -18.44 -2.00 15.66
CA GLN A 343 -19.39 -2.59 16.59
C GLN A 343 -18.77 -3.27 17.82
N ALA A 344 -17.46 -3.55 17.83
CA ALA A 344 -16.72 -4.30 18.88
C ALA A 344 -16.72 -3.66 20.30
N LYS A 345 -17.89 -3.41 20.87
CA LYS A 345 -18.19 -3.19 22.29
C LYS A 345 -18.99 -4.36 22.90
N GLN A 346 -19.35 -5.38 22.11
CA GLN A 346 -20.11 -6.55 22.53
C GLN A 346 -19.37 -7.81 22.06
N PRO A 347 -19.13 -8.82 22.91
CA PRO A 347 -18.72 -10.15 22.46
C PRO A 347 -19.91 -10.79 21.74
N PHE A 348 -19.76 -11.12 20.45
CA PHE A 348 -20.86 -11.63 19.65
C PHE A 348 -20.92 -13.17 19.71
N MET A 349 -21.94 -13.72 20.36
CA MET A 349 -22.57 -14.97 19.94
C MET A 349 -23.67 -14.60 18.94
N GLN A 350 -23.61 -15.15 17.70
CA GLN A 350 -24.64 -15.14 16.62
C GLN A 350 -24.68 -14.06 15.50
N VAL A 351 -23.59 -13.69 14.79
CA VAL A 351 -23.71 -12.88 13.52
C VAL A 351 -22.95 -13.57 12.37
N LEU A 352 -23.10 -14.88 12.26
CA LEU A 352 -22.52 -15.67 11.16
C LEU A 352 -23.52 -16.62 10.48
N THR A 353 -24.81 -16.28 10.52
CA THR A 353 -25.81 -16.87 9.61
C THR A 353 -26.07 -15.99 8.38
N ASP A 354 -25.56 -14.76 8.35
CA ASP A 354 -25.79 -13.83 7.23
C ASP A 354 -24.68 -13.83 6.19
N LEU A 355 -23.53 -14.44 6.47
CA LEU A 355 -22.44 -14.60 5.49
C LEU A 355 -22.67 -15.73 4.48
N THR A 356 -23.65 -16.60 4.73
CA THR A 356 -24.16 -17.52 3.71
C THR A 356 -25.36 -16.94 2.97
N LYS A 357 -25.93 -15.81 3.41
CA LYS A 357 -27.13 -15.20 2.83
C LYS A 357 -26.81 -14.24 1.69
N LYS A 358 -26.86 -14.73 0.45
CA LYS A 358 -26.89 -13.85 -0.72
C LYS A 358 -28.33 -13.39 -0.96
N SER A 359 -28.65 -12.15 -0.61
CA SER A 359 -29.95 -11.55 -0.95
C SER A 359 -30.11 -11.48 -2.46
N LEU A 360 -31.27 -11.89 -2.97
CA LEU A 360 -31.66 -11.85 -4.38
C LEU A 360 -32.69 -10.75 -4.69
N GLY A 361 -33.11 -9.97 -3.68
CA GLY A 361 -34.22 -9.01 -3.79
C GLY A 361 -35.58 -9.61 -3.43
N ASP A 362 -36.59 -8.75 -3.23
CA ASP A 362 -37.99 -9.10 -2.95
C ASP A 362 -38.18 -10.14 -1.82
N GLY A 363 -37.38 -10.04 -0.75
CA GLY A 363 -37.46 -10.94 0.40
C GLY A 363 -36.83 -12.32 0.20
N PHE A 364 -36.14 -12.59 -0.92
CA PHE A 364 -35.43 -13.85 -1.15
C PHE A 364 -33.94 -13.77 -0.80
N CYS A 365 -33.42 -14.80 -0.15
CA CYS A 365 -31.99 -14.97 0.13
C CYS A 365 -31.54 -16.42 -0.09
N ILE A 366 -30.36 -16.62 -0.67
CA ILE A 366 -29.73 -17.94 -0.73
C ILE A 366 -28.96 -18.12 0.57
N SER A 367 -29.24 -19.15 1.38
CA SER A 367 -28.45 -19.53 2.56
C SER A 367 -27.87 -20.93 2.39
N GLY A 368 -26.54 -21.02 2.24
CA GLY A 368 -25.86 -22.28 1.98
C GLY A 368 -26.26 -22.86 0.62
N SER A 369 -26.87 -24.05 0.60
CA SER A 369 -27.41 -24.69 -0.61
C SER A 369 -28.92 -24.53 -0.77
N ALA A 370 -29.57 -23.69 0.02
CA ALA A 370 -31.02 -23.50 0.01
C ALA A 370 -31.40 -22.08 -0.39
N LEU A 371 -32.47 -21.93 -1.16
CA LEU A 371 -33.14 -20.66 -1.41
C LEU A 371 -34.24 -20.45 -0.36
N VAL A 372 -34.17 -19.34 0.37
CA VAL A 372 -35.04 -19.00 1.50
C VAL A 372 -35.80 -17.71 1.17
N TYR A 373 -37.10 -17.66 1.51
CA TYR A 373 -37.94 -16.47 1.40
C TYR A 373 -38.30 -15.99 2.79
N GLU A 374 -37.89 -14.79 3.14
CA GLU A 374 -38.10 -14.20 4.47
C GLU A 374 -39.27 -13.19 4.49
N GLY A 375 -39.82 -12.83 3.32
CA GLY A 375 -40.99 -11.97 3.18
C GLY A 375 -40.78 -10.52 3.66
N ASP A 376 -41.61 -9.60 3.19
CA ASP A 376 -41.58 -8.21 3.66
C ASP A 376 -42.02 -8.16 5.14
N GLN A 377 -41.06 -7.98 6.05
CA GLN A 377 -41.39 -7.44 7.37
C GLN A 377 -41.88 -6.00 7.18
N LYS A 378 -43.20 -5.85 7.09
CA LYS A 378 -43.87 -4.60 7.43
C LYS A 378 -43.49 -4.24 8.86
N ASN A 379 -42.55 -3.33 9.03
CA ASN A 379 -42.42 -2.59 10.28
C ASN A 379 -43.54 -1.54 10.28
N ASP A 380 -44.65 -1.88 10.94
CA ASP A 380 -45.54 -0.87 11.49
C ASP A 380 -44.82 -0.17 12.66
N PHE A 381 -44.79 1.17 12.56
CA PHE A 381 -44.30 2.22 13.47
C PHE A 381 -42.83 2.67 13.38
#